data_AF-A0A447T675-F1
#
_entry.id   AF-A0A447T675-F1
#
_cell.length_a   1.000
_cell.length_b   1.000
_cell.length_c   1.000
_cell.angle_alpha   90.00
_cell.angle_beta   90.00
_cell.angle_gamma   90.00
#
_symmetry.space_group_name_H-M   'P 1'
#
loop_
_entity.id
_entity.type
_entity.pdbx_description
1 polymer ?
#
loop_
_entity_poly.entity_id
_entity_poly.type
_entity_poly.pdbx_seq_one_letter_code
_entity_poly.pdbx_strand_id
1 'polypeptide(L)'
;MLLDQLHQVQLALEQQYLEKKALETRQPGQEDMLQQGAAQQTHQALAEENAMLLDQLQQAQDELERYYLENQKLQNGGVLPNPNLYGAAERVKQQLDYRLGAVMLKHSRSLRGWLSLPRALAAEKRAYERESQSEGIRQPLHAYRDAQEAERIKRHLSYRLGHTLLKHGGSPIRWITLPFALGRQVTAFRAQRS
;
A
#
# COMPACT_ATOMS: atom_id res chain seq x y z
N MET A 1 -2.16 19.30 -19.46
CA MET A 1 -2.68 18.03 -20.01
C MET A 1 -3.29 17.15 -18.93
N LEU A 2 -2.56 16.70 -17.89
CA LEU A 2 -3.15 15.89 -16.80
C LEU A 2 -4.11 16.68 -15.88
N LEU A 3 -3.81 17.96 -15.60
CA LEU A 3 -4.70 18.85 -14.82
C LEU A 3 -6.05 19.05 -15.51
N ASP A 4 -6.02 19.29 -16.81
CA ASP A 4 -7.23 19.42 -17.64
C ASP A 4 -8.04 18.12 -17.65
N GLN A 5 -7.38 16.97 -17.76
CA GLN A 5 -8.07 15.68 -17.76
C GLN A 5 -8.72 15.38 -16.41
N LEU A 6 -8.03 15.66 -15.29
CA LEU A 6 -8.63 15.52 -13.95
C LEU A 6 -9.79 16.49 -13.76
N HIS A 7 -9.63 17.75 -14.16
CA HIS A 7 -10.67 18.76 -14.05
C HIS A 7 -11.90 18.41 -14.91
N GLN A 8 -11.68 17.90 -16.13
CA GLN A 8 -12.77 17.41 -16.97
C GLN A 8 -13.47 16.19 -16.37
N VAL A 9 -12.73 15.25 -15.79
CA VAL A 9 -13.32 14.11 -15.08
C VAL A 9 -14.14 14.58 -13.89
N GLN A 10 -13.65 15.56 -13.13
CA GLN A 10 -14.35 16.11 -11.97
C GLN A 10 -15.64 16.84 -12.37
N LEU A 11 -15.58 17.67 -13.42
CA LEU A 11 -16.77 18.32 -13.99
C LEU A 11 -17.79 17.30 -14.52
N ALA A 12 -17.33 16.24 -15.18
CA ALA A 12 -18.22 15.19 -15.67
C ALA A 12 -18.90 14.43 -14.53
N LEU A 13 -18.17 14.17 -13.44
CA LEU A 13 -18.69 13.49 -12.25
C LEU A 13 -19.72 14.36 -11.52
N GLU A 14 -19.45 15.66 -11.40
CA GLU A 14 -20.35 16.64 -10.79
C GLU A 14 -21.64 16.81 -11.62
N GLN A 15 -21.52 16.85 -12.95
CA GLN A 15 -22.67 16.87 -13.84
C GLN A 15 -23.53 15.60 -13.71
N GLN A 16 -22.90 14.42 -13.67
CA GLN A 16 -23.62 13.17 -13.47
C GLN A 16 -24.31 13.09 -12.11
N TYR A 17 -23.69 13.63 -11.07
CA TYR A 17 -24.29 13.72 -9.74
C TYR A 17 -25.52 14.63 -9.73
N LEU A 18 -25.43 15.82 -10.34
CA LEU A 18 -26.55 16.75 -10.45
C LEU A 18 -27.70 16.18 -11.31
N GLU A 19 -27.36 15.49 -12.39
CA GLU A 19 -28.33 14.81 -13.26
C GLU A 19 -29.07 13.69 -12.50
N LYS A 20 -28.34 12.83 -11.78
CA LYS A 20 -28.95 11.81 -10.92
C LYS A 20 -29.86 12.42 -9.85
N LYS A 21 -29.41 13.47 -9.17
CA LYS A 21 -30.21 14.17 -8.16
C LYS A 21 -31.48 14.77 -8.77
N ALA A 22 -31.41 15.31 -9.98
CA ALA A 22 -32.57 15.84 -10.69
C ALA A 22 -33.54 14.73 -11.14
N LEU A 23 -33.03 13.54 -11.49
CA LEU A 23 -33.84 12.36 -11.82
C LEU A 23 -34.54 11.79 -10.58
N GLU A 24 -33.85 11.70 -9.44
CA GLU A 24 -34.43 11.32 -8.15
C GLU A 24 -35.54 12.31 -7.72
N THR A 25 -35.32 13.60 -7.95
CA THR A 25 -36.33 14.65 -7.69
C THR A 25 -37.52 14.60 -8.67
N ARG A 26 -37.35 14.00 -9.85
CA ARG A 26 -38.41 13.78 -10.87
C ARG A 26 -39.17 12.46 -10.70
N GLN A 27 -38.68 11.55 -9.86
CA GLN A 27 -39.33 10.27 -9.56
C GLN A 27 -40.34 10.24 -8.37
N PRO A 28 -40.78 11.32 -7.71
CA PRO A 28 -41.74 11.19 -6.60
C PRO A 28 -43.17 10.83 -7.06
N GLY A 29 -43.39 10.51 -8.34
CA GLY A 29 -44.74 10.31 -8.92
C GLY A 29 -45.04 8.91 -9.47
N GLN A 30 -44.15 7.93 -9.38
CA GLN A 30 -44.40 6.58 -9.95
C GLN A 30 -44.48 5.45 -8.92
N GLU A 31 -44.05 5.67 -7.68
CA GLU A 31 -44.13 4.65 -6.61
C GLU A 31 -45.38 4.79 -5.72
N ASP A 32 -46.25 5.77 -6.00
CA ASP A 32 -47.37 6.16 -5.14
C ASP A 32 -48.63 5.28 -5.29
N MET A 33 -48.49 4.05 -5.80
CA MET A 33 -49.60 3.11 -5.86
C MET A 33 -49.20 1.74 -5.32
N LEU A 34 -49.58 1.53 -4.06
CA LEU A 34 -49.79 0.25 -3.34
C LEU A 34 -48.61 -0.33 -2.54
N GLN A 35 -48.34 0.21 -1.33
CA GLN A 35 -48.21 -0.53 -0.05
C GLN A 35 -47.73 0.40 1.07
N GLN A 36 -48.68 0.87 1.90
CA GLN A 36 -48.46 1.86 2.95
C GLN A 36 -47.90 1.22 4.24
N GLY A 37 -46.90 1.87 4.84
CA GLY A 37 -46.36 1.56 6.17
C GLY A 37 -44.92 1.07 6.16
N ALA A 38 -44.69 -0.22 5.92
CA ALA A 38 -43.36 -0.82 6.02
C ALA A 38 -42.42 -0.41 4.87
N ALA A 39 -42.94 -0.30 3.64
CA ALA A 39 -42.17 0.16 2.48
C ALA A 39 -41.75 1.63 2.61
N GLN A 40 -42.58 2.47 3.23
CA GLN A 40 -42.27 3.89 3.46
C GLN A 40 -41.11 4.07 4.46
N GLN A 41 -41.05 3.24 5.50
CA GLN A 41 -39.96 3.26 6.47
C GLN A 41 -38.64 2.77 5.86
N THR A 42 -38.68 1.73 5.03
CA THR A 42 -37.48 1.30 4.28
C THR A 42 -37.05 2.32 3.24
N HIS A 43 -37.97 2.95 2.51
CA HIS A 43 -37.63 4.04 1.58
C HIS A 43 -37.04 5.26 2.31
N GLN A 44 -37.55 5.61 3.49
CA GLN A 44 -36.98 6.67 4.32
C GLN A 44 -35.58 6.32 4.83
N ALA A 45 -35.39 5.10 5.35
CA ALA A 45 -34.07 4.64 5.80
C ALA A 45 -33.05 4.56 4.65
N LEU A 46 -33.48 4.13 3.46
CA LEU A 46 -32.66 4.12 2.25
C LEU A 46 -32.32 5.54 1.78
N ALA A 47 -33.25 6.49 1.88
CA ALA A 47 -33.00 7.89 1.56
C ALA A 47 -32.01 8.52 2.55
N GLU A 48 -32.10 8.19 3.84
CA GLU A 48 -31.15 8.60 4.87
C GLU A 48 -29.76 7.98 4.65
N GLU A 49 -29.68 6.70 4.30
CA GLU A 49 -28.42 6.03 3.96
C GLU A 49 -27.77 6.65 2.73
N ASN A 50 -28.55 6.92 1.68
CA ASN A 50 -28.06 7.61 0.49
C ASN A 50 -27.55 9.02 0.83
N ALA A 51 -28.26 9.78 1.68
CA ALA A 51 -27.80 11.08 2.14
C ALA A 51 -26.48 11.00 2.93
N MET A 52 -26.32 10.00 3.80
CA MET A 52 -25.07 9.77 4.53
C MET A 52 -23.91 9.38 3.60
N LEU A 53 -24.17 8.51 2.62
CA LEU A 53 -23.15 8.09 1.64
C LEU A 53 -22.69 9.27 0.79
N LEU A 54 -23.61 10.18 0.43
CA LEU A 54 -23.28 11.41 -0.29
C LEU A 54 -22.42 12.36 0.56
N ASP A 55 -22.72 12.51 1.85
CA ASP A 55 -21.90 13.31 2.77
C ASP A 55 -20.48 12.74 2.91
N GLN A 56 -20.35 11.42 3.07
CA GLN A 56 -19.04 10.75 3.11
C GLN A 56 -18.26 10.91 1.80
N LEU A 57 -18.93 10.82 0.66
CA LEU A 57 -18.31 11.03 -0.64
C LEU A 57 -17.82 12.48 -0.80
N GLN A 58 -18.56 13.45 -0.27
CA GLN A 58 -18.17 14.86 -0.31
C GLN A 58 -16.96 15.13 0.60
N GLN A 59 -16.95 14.58 1.82
CA GLN A 59 -15.80 14.66 2.71
C GLN A 59 -14.53 14.05 2.08
N ALA A 60 -14.65 12.90 1.42
CA ALA A 60 -13.53 12.27 0.74
C ALA A 60 -12.99 13.12 -0.43
N GLN A 61 -13.87 13.82 -1.15
CA GLN A 61 -13.48 14.76 -2.21
C GLN A 61 -12.73 15.97 -1.64
N ASP A 62 -13.24 16.56 -0.57
CA ASP A 62 -12.62 17.73 0.09
C ASP A 62 -11.23 17.38 0.63
N GLU A 63 -11.07 16.19 1.23
CA GLU A 63 -9.76 15.72 1.68
C GLU A 63 -8.80 15.52 0.52
N LEU A 64 -9.27 14.95 -0.60
CA LEU A 64 -8.44 14.73 -1.78
C LEU A 64 -7.99 16.05 -2.41
N GLU A 65 -8.89 17.04 -2.50
CA GLU A 65 -8.57 18.39 -2.97
C GLU A 65 -7.56 19.07 -2.04
N ARG A 66 -7.73 18.91 -0.72
CA ARG A 66 -6.77 19.42 0.28
C ARG A 66 -5.39 18.81 0.08
N TYR A 67 -5.28 17.48 -0.05
CA TYR A 67 -4.01 16.79 -0.32
C TYR A 67 -3.40 17.23 -1.64
N TYR A 68 -4.21 17.45 -2.68
CA TYR A 68 -3.73 17.91 -3.98
C TYR A 68 -3.15 19.33 -3.90
N LEU A 69 -3.88 20.26 -3.27
CA LEU A 69 -3.43 21.64 -3.06
C LEU A 69 -2.19 21.71 -2.16
N GLU A 70 -2.11 20.86 -1.13
CA GLU A 70 -0.92 20.72 -0.29
C GLU A 70 0.28 20.24 -1.10
N ASN A 71 0.10 19.20 -1.93
CA ASN A 71 1.13 18.71 -2.83
C ASN A 71 1.55 19.76 -3.88
N GLN A 72 0.62 20.56 -4.38
CA GLN A 72 0.91 21.64 -5.32
C GLN A 72 1.68 22.79 -4.66
N LYS A 73 1.34 23.17 -3.43
CA LYS A 73 2.09 24.16 -2.63
C LYS A 73 3.51 23.66 -2.33
N LEU A 74 3.66 22.36 -2.06
CA LEU A 74 4.96 21.70 -1.88
C LEU A 74 5.79 21.64 -3.18
N GLN A 75 5.13 21.61 -4.35
CA GLN A 75 5.77 21.66 -5.67
C GLN A 75 6.18 23.08 -6.08
N ASN A 76 5.37 24.08 -5.75
CA ASN A 76 5.60 25.48 -6.11
C ASN A 76 6.50 26.24 -5.11
N GLY A 77 6.68 25.70 -3.89
CA GLY A 77 7.29 26.40 -2.75
C GLY A 77 8.79 26.15 -2.48
N GLY A 78 9.58 25.63 -3.42
CA GLY A 78 11.04 25.60 -3.22
C GLY A 78 11.81 24.62 -4.09
N VAL A 79 12.74 25.17 -4.88
CA VAL A 79 13.77 24.44 -5.63
C VAL A 79 14.66 23.69 -4.64
N LEU A 80 14.40 22.39 -4.45
CA LEU A 80 15.36 21.43 -3.89
C LEU A 80 16.01 20.64 -5.05
N PRO A 81 17.26 20.16 -4.92
CA PRO A 81 18.05 19.70 -6.06
C PRO A 81 17.61 18.40 -6.75
N ASN A 82 16.52 17.75 -6.32
CA ASN A 82 16.01 16.52 -6.97
C ASN A 82 14.47 16.50 -6.89
N PRO A 83 13.75 16.51 -8.03
CA PRO A 83 12.31 16.59 -8.02
C PRO A 83 11.72 15.21 -7.69
N ASN A 84 11.06 15.10 -6.54
CA ASN A 84 10.07 14.06 -6.22
C ASN A 84 10.52 12.59 -6.35
N LEU A 85 11.59 12.19 -5.66
CA LEU A 85 11.89 10.78 -5.42
C LEU A 85 11.00 10.24 -4.30
N TYR A 86 9.99 9.48 -4.71
CA TYR A 86 9.12 8.67 -3.85
C TYR A 86 9.33 7.17 -4.15
N GLY A 87 8.92 6.29 -3.24
CA GLY A 87 9.08 4.85 -3.40
C GLY A 87 10.28 4.28 -2.64
N ALA A 88 10.78 4.97 -1.61
CA ALA A 88 11.82 4.45 -0.73
C ALA A 88 11.39 3.11 -0.09
N ALA A 89 10.10 2.98 0.25
CA ALA A 89 9.53 1.74 0.78
C ALA A 89 9.62 0.58 -0.23
N GLU A 90 9.21 0.81 -1.49
CA GLU A 90 9.29 -0.19 -2.55
C GLU A 90 10.73 -0.59 -2.84
N ARG A 91 11.64 0.38 -2.79
CA ARG A 91 13.07 0.10 -2.92
C ARG A 91 13.59 -0.84 -1.84
N VAL A 92 13.20 -0.63 -0.57
CA VAL A 92 13.57 -1.55 0.52
C VAL A 92 12.96 -2.93 0.30
N LYS A 93 11.72 -3.03 -0.20
CA LYS A 93 11.09 -4.31 -0.54
C LYS A 93 11.80 -5.05 -1.67
N GLN A 94 12.40 -4.32 -2.61
CA GLN A 94 13.19 -4.87 -3.71
C GLN A 94 14.59 -5.33 -3.27
N GLN A 95 15.06 -4.94 -2.07
CA GLN A 95 16.36 -5.41 -1.57
C GLN A 95 16.35 -6.91 -1.33
N LEU A 96 17.52 -7.54 -1.55
CA LEU A 96 17.71 -8.98 -1.37
C LEU A 96 17.28 -9.44 0.03
N ASP A 97 17.62 -8.67 1.06
CA ASP A 97 17.25 -8.91 2.46
C ASP A 97 15.73 -9.11 2.61
N TYR A 98 14.93 -8.19 2.07
CA TYR A 98 13.48 -8.27 2.19
C TYR A 98 12.90 -9.44 1.40
N ARG A 99 13.37 -9.63 0.16
CA ARG A 99 12.91 -10.70 -0.74
C ARG A 99 13.16 -12.09 -0.14
N LEU A 100 14.38 -12.32 0.37
CA LEU A 100 14.73 -13.59 1.00
C LEU A 100 13.86 -13.87 2.22
N GLY A 101 13.66 -12.89 3.11
CA GLY A 101 12.80 -13.09 4.27
C GLY A 101 11.32 -13.27 3.92
N ALA A 102 10.83 -12.64 2.85
CA ALA A 102 9.48 -12.88 2.34
C ALA A 102 9.32 -14.33 1.83
N VAL A 103 10.31 -14.87 1.13
CA VAL A 103 10.37 -16.28 0.73
C VAL A 103 10.36 -17.20 1.96
N MET A 104 11.15 -16.87 3.00
CA MET A 104 11.16 -17.63 4.25
C MET A 104 9.78 -17.69 4.91
N LEU A 105 9.09 -16.54 5.01
CA LEU A 105 7.76 -16.48 5.62
C LEU A 105 6.71 -17.23 4.81
N LYS A 106 6.78 -17.17 3.47
CA LYS A 106 5.88 -17.92 2.58
C LYS A 106 6.04 -19.43 2.77
N HIS A 107 7.28 -19.90 2.90
CA HIS A 107 7.61 -21.32 3.01
C HIS A 107 7.54 -21.85 4.45
N SER A 108 7.52 -21.00 5.48
CA SER A 108 7.48 -21.41 6.89
C SER A 108 6.14 -21.99 7.35
N ARG A 109 5.09 -21.93 6.52
CA ARG A 109 3.73 -22.34 6.90
C ARG A 109 3.47 -23.84 6.75
N SER A 110 4.40 -24.60 6.17
CA SER A 110 4.27 -26.06 6.00
C SER A 110 5.62 -26.76 6.02
N LEU A 111 5.63 -28.04 6.40
CA LEU A 111 6.83 -28.88 6.39
C LEU A 111 7.41 -29.04 4.97
N ARG A 112 6.55 -29.21 3.96
CA ARG A 112 6.95 -29.24 2.54
C ARG A 112 7.52 -27.90 2.07
N GLY A 113 6.95 -26.80 2.56
CA GLY A 113 7.48 -25.45 2.35
C GLY A 113 8.90 -25.30 2.91
N TRP A 114 9.12 -25.76 4.14
CA TRP A 114 10.44 -25.75 4.79
C TRP A 114 11.48 -26.59 4.05
N LEU A 115 11.12 -27.80 3.59
CA LEU A 115 12.02 -28.66 2.81
C LEU A 115 12.40 -28.05 1.45
N SER A 116 11.51 -27.26 0.84
CA SER A 116 11.77 -26.58 -0.43
C SER A 116 12.46 -25.22 -0.27
N LEU A 117 12.54 -24.69 0.96
CA LEU A 117 13.08 -23.37 1.26
C LEU A 117 14.52 -23.15 0.76
N PRO A 118 15.48 -24.08 0.92
CA PRO A 118 16.85 -23.86 0.45
C PRO A 118 16.91 -23.61 -1.07
N ARG A 119 16.13 -24.38 -1.85
CA ARG A 119 16.05 -24.23 -3.31
C ARG A 119 15.37 -22.91 -3.70
N ALA A 120 14.29 -22.55 -2.99
CA ALA A 120 13.58 -21.29 -3.24
C ALA A 120 14.47 -20.05 -2.98
N LEU A 121 15.24 -20.05 -1.88
CA LEU A 121 16.18 -18.97 -1.56
C LEU A 121 17.30 -18.85 -2.59
N ALA A 122 17.85 -19.97 -3.05
CA ALA A 122 18.87 -19.99 -4.10
C ALA A 122 18.32 -19.45 -5.44
N ALA A 123 17.08 -19.80 -5.79
CA ALA A 123 16.42 -19.29 -6.99
C ALA A 123 16.18 -17.76 -6.90
N GLU A 124 15.68 -17.28 -5.77
CA GLU A 124 15.43 -15.84 -5.53
C GLU A 124 16.72 -15.02 -5.60
N LYS A 125 17.81 -15.51 -4.99
CA LYS A 125 19.12 -14.84 -5.05
C LYS A 125 19.62 -14.72 -6.48
N ARG A 126 19.50 -15.80 -7.28
CA ARG A 126 19.90 -15.79 -8.70
C ARG A 126 19.03 -14.85 -9.54
N ALA A 127 17.73 -14.77 -9.26
CA ALA A 127 16.84 -13.83 -9.94
C ALA A 127 17.23 -12.38 -9.62
N TYR A 128 17.47 -12.06 -8.34
CA TYR A 128 17.96 -10.76 -7.91
C TYR A 128 19.28 -10.38 -8.57
N GLU A 129 20.26 -11.29 -8.64
CA GLU A 129 21.55 -11.03 -9.28
C GLU A 129 21.36 -10.63 -10.76
N ARG A 130 20.48 -11.31 -11.50
CA ARG A 130 20.17 -10.97 -12.90
C ARG A 130 19.49 -9.60 -13.02
N GLU A 131 18.52 -9.30 -12.18
CA GLU A 131 17.81 -8.00 -12.17
C GLU A 131 18.75 -6.85 -11.79
N SER A 132 19.64 -7.07 -10.81
CA SER A 132 20.59 -6.06 -10.32
C SER A 132 21.66 -5.67 -11.35
N GLN A 133 21.99 -6.57 -12.28
CA GLN A 133 22.94 -6.28 -13.37
C GLN A 133 22.36 -5.32 -14.43
N SER A 134 21.03 -5.28 -14.56
CA SER A 134 20.32 -4.38 -15.48
C SER A 134 19.92 -3.04 -14.86
N GLU A 135 20.03 -2.89 -13.55
CA GLU A 135 19.64 -1.67 -12.85
C GLU A 135 20.84 -0.74 -12.65
N GLY A 136 20.76 0.48 -13.20
CA GLY A 136 21.81 1.50 -13.11
C GLY A 136 22.05 2.03 -11.69
N ILE A 137 22.87 3.08 -11.58
CA ILE A 137 23.25 3.70 -10.30
C ILE A 137 22.00 4.25 -9.59
N ARG A 138 21.53 3.58 -8.54
CA ARG A 138 20.38 4.02 -7.73
C ARG A 138 20.81 5.09 -6.73
N GLN A 139 20.10 6.22 -6.69
CA GLN A 139 20.33 7.31 -5.71
C GLN A 139 20.24 6.83 -4.25
N PRO A 140 20.91 7.43 -3.26
CA PRO A 140 20.88 6.94 -1.88
C PRO A 140 19.50 7.11 -1.19
N LEU A 141 19.16 6.25 -0.22
CA LEU A 141 17.83 6.22 0.43
C LEU A 141 17.44 7.55 1.10
N HIS A 142 18.41 8.31 1.61
CA HIS A 142 18.17 9.61 2.24
C HIS A 142 17.79 10.72 1.24
N ALA A 143 17.99 10.49 -0.06
CA ALA A 143 17.57 11.42 -1.11
C ALA A 143 16.06 11.36 -1.41
N TYR A 144 15.36 10.36 -0.85
CA TYR A 144 13.91 10.18 -1.01
C TYR A 144 13.15 10.94 0.07
N ARG A 145 12.02 11.56 -0.29
CA ARG A 145 11.18 12.27 0.68
C ARG A 145 10.47 11.31 1.66
N ASP A 146 10.13 10.11 1.19
CA ASP A 146 9.52 9.04 1.99
C ASP A 146 10.56 8.13 2.66
N ALA A 147 11.78 8.62 2.93
CA ALA A 147 12.83 7.83 3.57
C ALA A 147 12.41 7.24 4.94
N GLN A 148 11.49 7.91 5.66
CA GLN A 148 10.91 7.38 6.90
C GLN A 148 10.10 6.10 6.66
N GLU A 149 9.48 5.96 5.50
CA GLU A 149 8.67 4.79 5.16
C GLU A 149 9.56 3.59 4.86
N ALA A 150 10.74 3.82 4.27
CA ALA A 150 11.78 2.81 4.18
C ALA A 150 12.19 2.28 5.57
N GLU A 151 12.37 3.16 6.56
CA GLU A 151 12.69 2.73 7.94
C GLU A 151 11.56 1.93 8.59
N ARG A 152 10.29 2.24 8.29
CA ARG A 152 9.14 1.43 8.74
C ARG A 152 9.18 0.02 8.14
N ILE A 153 9.46 -0.11 6.84
CA ILE A 153 9.57 -1.42 6.17
C ILE A 153 10.71 -2.26 6.76
N LYS A 154 11.83 -1.65 7.16
CA LYS A 154 12.94 -2.37 7.81
C LYS A 154 12.55 -3.02 9.15
N ARG A 155 11.50 -2.52 9.81
CA ARG A 155 10.96 -3.12 11.05
C ARG A 155 10.16 -4.39 10.79
N HIS A 156 9.76 -4.66 9.53
CA HIS A 156 8.99 -5.85 9.18
C HIS A 156 9.79 -7.14 9.43
N LEU A 157 9.07 -8.21 9.76
CA LEU A 157 9.67 -9.52 9.99
C LEU A 157 10.45 -10.03 8.76
N SER A 158 9.92 -9.82 7.55
CA SER A 158 10.59 -10.21 6.30
C SER A 158 11.99 -9.59 6.20
N TYR A 159 12.10 -8.28 6.40
CA TYR A 159 13.41 -7.61 6.37
C TYR A 159 14.37 -8.18 7.41
N ARG A 160 13.92 -8.31 8.67
CA ARG A 160 14.73 -8.82 9.78
C ARG A 160 15.25 -10.24 9.54
N LEU A 161 14.40 -11.12 8.99
CA LEU A 161 14.75 -12.51 8.71
C LEU A 161 15.80 -12.60 7.60
N GLY A 162 15.58 -11.96 6.45
CA GLY A 162 16.55 -12.06 5.36
C GLY A 162 17.83 -11.27 5.62
N HIS A 163 17.78 -10.17 6.38
CA HIS A 163 18.99 -9.51 6.86
C HIS A 163 19.82 -10.43 7.77
N THR A 164 19.16 -11.16 8.68
CA THR A 164 19.82 -12.16 9.55
C THR A 164 20.42 -13.30 8.71
N LEU A 165 19.71 -13.78 7.70
CA LEU A 165 20.19 -14.80 6.78
C LEU A 165 21.49 -14.36 6.06
N LEU A 166 21.50 -13.15 5.49
CA LEU A 166 22.67 -12.63 4.77
C LEU A 166 23.86 -12.39 5.70
N LYS A 167 23.63 -11.86 6.91
CA LYS A 167 24.67 -11.66 7.92
C LYS A 167 25.35 -12.97 8.34
N HIS A 168 24.65 -14.08 8.29
CA HIS A 168 25.15 -15.40 8.68
C HIS A 168 25.63 -16.26 7.50
N GLY A 169 25.27 -15.92 6.26
CA GLY A 169 25.57 -16.72 5.06
C GLY A 169 27.04 -16.78 4.66
N GLY A 170 27.89 -15.88 5.15
CA GLY A 170 29.33 -15.84 4.82
C GLY A 170 30.25 -16.65 5.74
N SER A 171 29.71 -17.40 6.71
CA SER A 171 30.53 -18.18 7.65
C SER A 171 29.88 -19.51 8.02
N PRO A 172 30.60 -20.64 7.87
CA PRO A 172 30.07 -21.97 8.20
C PRO A 172 29.58 -22.11 9.64
N ILE A 173 30.33 -21.52 10.58
CA ILE A 173 29.99 -21.53 12.02
C ILE A 173 28.70 -20.74 12.26
N ARG A 174 28.57 -19.55 11.64
CA ARG A 174 27.37 -18.73 11.75
C ARG A 174 26.15 -19.37 11.09
N TRP A 175 26.34 -20.19 10.06
CA TRP A 175 25.26 -20.95 9.43
C TRP A 175 24.66 -22.00 10.37
N ILE A 176 25.47 -22.67 11.19
CA ILE A 176 24.95 -23.63 12.18
C ILE A 176 24.07 -22.93 13.23
N THR A 177 24.41 -21.70 13.62
CA THR A 177 23.63 -20.90 14.57
C THR A 177 22.41 -20.21 13.95
N LEU A 178 22.28 -20.23 12.62
CA LEU A 178 21.25 -19.50 11.88
C LEU A 178 19.82 -19.89 12.28
N PRO A 179 19.44 -21.19 12.43
CA PRO A 179 18.08 -21.56 12.82
C PRO A 179 17.65 -20.93 14.16
N PHE A 180 18.56 -20.91 15.13
CA PHE A 180 18.34 -20.31 16.45
C PHE A 180 18.23 -18.78 16.38
N ALA A 181 19.09 -18.13 15.59
CA ALA A 181 19.06 -16.68 15.39
C ALA A 181 17.73 -16.23 14.75
N LEU A 182 17.24 -16.97 13.75
CA LEU A 182 15.95 -16.71 13.10
C LEU A 182 14.78 -16.92 14.06
N GLY A 183 14.80 -18.02 14.84
CA GLY A 183 13.79 -18.28 15.87
C GLY A 183 13.70 -17.14 16.88
N ARG A 184 14.84 -16.64 17.36
CA ARG A 184 14.91 -15.47 18.26
C ARG A 184 14.30 -14.21 17.63
N GLN A 185 14.55 -13.96 16.34
CA GLN A 185 13.95 -12.82 15.63
C GLN A 185 12.42 -12.91 15.57
N VAL A 186 11.87 -14.10 15.30
CA VAL A 186 10.42 -14.32 15.29
C VAL A 186 9.82 -14.09 16.68
N THR A 187 10.43 -14.65 17.73
CA THR A 187 9.94 -14.47 19.11
C THR A 187 9.99 -13.00 19.53
N ALA A 188 11.10 -12.31 19.26
CA ALA A 188 11.24 -10.88 19.57
C ALA A 188 10.23 -10.02 18.79
N PHE A 189 9.95 -10.36 17.52
CA PHE A 189 8.93 -9.66 16.72
C PHE A 189 7.51 -9.88 17.28
N ARG A 190 7.20 -11.08 17.76
CA ARG A 190 5.91 -11.38 18.39
C ARG A 190 5.73 -10.60 19.70
N ALA A 191 6.76 -10.54 20.54
CA ALA A 191 6.74 -9.79 21.79
C ALA A 191 6.57 -8.26 21.61
N GLN A 192 6.92 -7.72 20.44
CA GLN A 192 6.72 -6.30 20.11
C GLN A 192 5.31 -5.98 19.60
N ARG A 193 4.48 -7.00 19.30
CA ARG A 193 3.11 -6.85 18.79
C ARG A 193 2.03 -7.22 19.83
N SER A 194 2.44 -7.75 20.97
CA SER A 194 1.64 -8.06 22.16
C SER A 194 1.79 -6.94 23.18
#